data_AF-A0A7S4IG02-F1
#
_entry.id   AF-A0A7S4IG02-F1
#
_cell.length_a   1.000
_cell.length_b   1.000
_cell.length_c   1.000
_cell.angle_alpha   90.00
_cell.angle_beta   90.00
_cell.angle_gamma   90.00
#
_symmetry.space_group_name_H-M   'P 1'
#
loop_
_entity.id
_entity.type
_entity.pdbx_description
1 polymer ?
#
loop_
_entity_poly.entity_id
_entity_poly.type
_entity_poly.pdbx_seq_one_letter_code
_entity_poly.pdbx_strand_id
1 'polypeptide(L)'
;DGGGGGNGTATTAADRQPGRVGLRCVHCRPIKAKGTKGGAFYPRSVRLVYQAVRNYRRHHVPSCPLMDPAVRGRNLELMAKGLRRSGRHAPRYWEDCCRRM
;
A
#
# COMPACT_ATOMS: atom_id res chain seq x y z
N ASP A 1 11.22 -12.36 -18.69
CA ASP A 1 10.41 -11.30 -19.31
C ASP A 1 9.89 -10.30 -18.28
N GLY A 2 9.91 -9.03 -18.68
CA GLY A 2 10.07 -7.83 -17.83
C GLY A 2 8.96 -7.54 -16.81
N GLY A 3 9.40 -7.24 -15.58
CA GLY A 3 8.55 -6.73 -14.52
C GLY A 3 8.13 -5.28 -14.76
N GLY A 4 6.85 -5.08 -15.09
CA GLY A 4 6.23 -3.76 -15.20
C GLY A 4 6.13 -3.07 -13.84
N GLY A 5 7.09 -2.19 -13.56
CA GLY A 5 7.06 -1.25 -12.45
C GLY A 5 5.97 -0.19 -12.67
N GLY A 6 4.82 -0.40 -12.04
CA GLY A 6 3.75 0.61 -11.98
C GLY A 6 4.19 1.79 -11.11
N ASN A 7 4.67 2.84 -11.78
CA ASN A 7 4.96 4.14 -11.20
C ASN A 7 3.77 4.66 -10.38
N GLY A 8 4.07 5.14 -9.17
CA GLY A 8 3.13 5.81 -8.27
C GLY A 8 2.64 7.13 -8.84
N THR A 9 1.69 7.06 -9.77
CA THR A 9 0.95 8.20 -10.28
C THR A 9 -0.01 8.70 -9.19
N ALA A 10 -0.14 10.02 -9.08
CA ALA A 10 -1.03 10.66 -8.13
C ALA A 10 -2.46 10.18 -8.37
N THR A 11 -3.12 9.70 -7.32
CA THR A 11 -4.53 9.27 -7.35
C THR A 11 -5.41 10.35 -7.98
N THR A 12 -6.10 10.01 -9.06
CA THR A 12 -7.12 10.87 -9.69
C THR A 12 -8.50 10.61 -9.06
N ALA A 13 -9.46 11.52 -9.26
CA ALA A 13 -10.84 11.30 -8.80
C ALA A 13 -11.46 10.02 -9.41
N ALA A 14 -11.04 9.65 -10.63
CA ALA A 14 -11.47 8.42 -11.30
C ALA A 14 -11.00 7.13 -10.59
N ASP A 15 -9.96 7.19 -9.76
CA ASP A 15 -9.49 6.03 -9.01
C ASP A 15 -10.35 5.73 -7.77
N ARG A 16 -11.16 6.70 -7.32
CA ARG A 16 -12.03 6.58 -6.14
C ARG A 16 -13.49 6.31 -6.54
N GLN A 17 -13.70 5.26 -7.34
CA GLN A 17 -15.03 4.79 -7.74
C GLN A 17 -15.57 3.74 -6.75
N PRO A 18 -16.88 3.75 -6.43
CA PRO A 18 -17.52 2.65 -5.73
C PRO A 18 -17.23 1.29 -6.42
N GLY A 19 -17.04 0.24 -5.62
CA GLY A 19 -16.66 -1.10 -6.12
C GLY A 19 -15.16 -1.30 -6.36
N ARG A 20 -14.29 -0.33 -6.03
CA ARG A 20 -12.83 -0.48 -6.04
C ARG A 20 -12.26 -0.57 -4.64
N VAL A 21 -11.28 -1.45 -4.46
CA VAL A 21 -10.48 -1.52 -3.24
C VAL A 21 -9.41 -0.42 -3.27
N GLY A 22 -9.20 0.26 -2.14
CA GLY A 22 -8.15 1.26 -1.96
C GLY A 22 -7.39 1.04 -0.65
N LEU A 23 -6.12 1.42 -0.65
CA LEU A 23 -5.23 1.44 0.51
C LEU A 23 -4.93 2.90 0.87
N ARG A 24 -5.05 3.27 2.15
CA ARG A 24 -4.68 4.60 2.64
C ARG A 24 -3.99 4.52 3.99
N CYS A 25 -2.94 5.32 4.17
CA CYS A 25 -2.29 5.51 5.45
C CYS A 25 -3.26 6.18 6.42
N VAL A 26 -3.49 5.52 7.57
CA VAL A 26 -4.29 6.06 8.68
C VAL A 26 -3.72 7.38 9.20
N HIS A 27 -2.40 7.50 9.30
CA HIS A 27 -1.75 8.74 9.73
C HIS A 27 -1.89 9.88 8.71
N CYS A 28 -2.00 9.57 7.42
CA CYS A 28 -2.26 10.55 6.37
C CYS A 28 -3.75 10.82 6.13
N ARG A 29 -4.65 10.26 6.96
CA ARG A 29 -6.08 10.52 6.89
C ARG A 29 -6.43 12.02 6.94
N PRO A 30 -5.79 12.86 7.79
CA PRO A 30 -6.12 14.29 7.91
C PRO A 30 -5.78 15.10 6.65
N ILE A 31 -4.83 14.65 5.83
CA ILE A 31 -4.34 15.41 4.68
C ILE A 31 -4.84 14.83 3.36
N LYS A 32 -4.99 15.68 2.35
CA LYS A 32 -5.39 15.25 1.00
C LYS A 32 -4.34 14.29 0.45
N ALA A 33 -4.78 13.24 -0.26
CA ALA A 33 -3.90 12.20 -0.80
C ALA A 33 -2.74 12.74 -1.67
N LYS A 34 -2.96 13.84 -2.40
CA LYS A 34 -1.92 14.55 -3.16
C LYS A 34 -0.76 15.07 -2.29
N GLY A 35 -0.99 15.33 -1.01
CA GLY A 35 0.03 15.80 -0.06
C GLY A 35 0.95 14.70 0.46
N THR A 36 0.67 13.42 0.15
CA THR A 36 1.50 12.28 0.59
C THR A 36 1.81 11.36 -0.57
N LYS A 37 3.03 11.45 -1.08
CA LYS A 37 3.52 10.49 -2.08
C LYS A 37 3.46 9.08 -1.50
N GLY A 38 2.68 8.20 -2.15
CA GLY A 38 2.47 6.81 -1.73
C GLY A 38 1.63 6.61 -0.47
N GLY A 39 1.04 7.68 0.11
CA GLY A 39 0.18 7.58 1.29
C GLY A 39 -1.24 7.07 1.01
N ALA A 40 -1.62 7.00 -0.26
CA ALA A 40 -2.80 6.32 -0.73
C ALA A 40 -2.51 5.62 -2.07
N PHE A 41 -3.16 4.49 -2.30
CA PHE A 41 -3.05 3.72 -3.53
C PHE A 41 -4.39 3.05 -3.86
N TYR A 42 -4.80 3.14 -5.10
CA TYR A 42 -6.09 2.62 -5.58
C TYR A 42 -5.79 1.71 -6.77
N PRO A 43 -5.62 0.40 -6.53
CA PRO A 43 -5.30 -0.55 -7.59
C PRO A 43 -6.41 -0.57 -8.65
N ARG A 44 -6.00 -0.71 -9.91
CA ARG A 44 -6.93 -0.93 -11.03
C ARG A 44 -7.59 -2.31 -11.01
N SER A 45 -7.06 -3.24 -10.21
CA SER A 45 -7.55 -4.62 -10.06
C SER A 45 -7.20 -5.18 -8.68
N VAL A 46 -8.07 -6.00 -8.10
CA VAL A 46 -7.82 -6.69 -6.81
C VAL A 46 -6.52 -7.51 -6.81
N ARG A 47 -6.08 -8.00 -7.98
CA ARG A 47 -4.81 -8.72 -8.17
C ARG A 47 -3.58 -7.89 -7.79
N LEU A 48 -3.70 -6.57 -7.83
CA LEU A 48 -2.60 -5.63 -7.54
C LEU A 48 -2.58 -5.18 -6.07
N VAL A 49 -3.57 -5.57 -5.24
CA VAL A 49 -3.64 -5.16 -3.83
C VAL A 49 -2.42 -5.64 -3.04
N TYR A 50 -1.97 -6.88 -3.26
CA TYR A 50 -0.77 -7.37 -2.60
C TYR A 50 0.48 -6.55 -2.97
N GLN A 51 0.65 -6.22 -4.25
CA GLN A 51 1.76 -5.38 -4.71
C GLN A 51 1.66 -3.96 -4.12
N ALA A 52 0.44 -3.42 -4.05
CA ALA A 52 0.16 -2.13 -3.43
C ALA A 52 0.63 -2.07 -1.98
N VAL A 53 0.25 -3.06 -1.18
CA VAL A 53 0.63 -3.17 0.24
C VAL A 53 2.15 -3.29 0.39
N ARG A 54 2.81 -4.06 -0.48
CA ARG A 54 4.28 -4.15 -0.49
C ARG A 54 4.93 -2.81 -0.81
N ASN A 55 4.46 -2.11 -1.83
CA ASN A 55 5.01 -0.80 -2.22
C ASN A 55 4.76 0.25 -1.13
N TYR A 56 3.56 0.25 -0.54
CA TYR A 56 3.22 1.10 0.61
C TYR A 56 4.19 0.89 1.77
N ARG A 57 4.38 -0.37 2.19
CA ARG A 57 5.25 -0.71 3.32
C ARG A 57 6.73 -0.42 3.02
N ARG A 58 7.15 -0.49 1.76
CA ARG A 58 8.54 -0.26 1.32
C ARG A 58 8.88 1.21 1.11
N HIS A 59 7.96 2.00 0.58
CA HIS A 59 8.25 3.35 0.11
C HIS A 59 7.60 4.43 0.97
N HIS A 60 6.34 4.23 1.38
CA HIS A 60 5.62 5.24 2.14
C HIS A 60 5.95 5.17 3.63
N VAL A 61 5.90 3.98 4.24
CA VAL A 61 6.14 3.84 5.70
C VAL A 61 7.47 4.46 6.16
N PRO A 62 8.62 4.25 5.48
CA PRO A 62 9.88 4.87 5.89
C PRO A 62 9.93 6.38 5.75
N SER A 63 9.10 6.96 4.86
CA SER A 63 9.12 8.38 4.50
C SER A 63 7.88 9.15 4.98
N CYS A 64 6.96 8.49 5.70
CA CYS A 64 5.71 9.09 6.10
C CYS A 64 5.96 10.24 7.10
N PRO A 65 5.56 11.48 6.78
CA PRO A 65 5.82 12.64 7.64
C PRO A 65 4.89 12.70 8.85
N LEU A 66 3.74 12.02 8.78
CA LEU A 66 2.71 12.03 9.82
C LEU A 66 2.74 10.77 10.70
N MET A 67 3.60 9.81 10.39
CA MET A 67 3.72 8.59 11.17
C MET A 67 4.58 8.87 12.40
N ASP A 68 4.06 8.43 13.54
CA ASP A 68 4.79 8.47 14.80
C ASP A 68 6.17 7.78 14.67
N PRO A 69 7.27 8.39 15.16
CA PRO A 69 8.61 7.84 15.02
C PRO A 69 8.78 6.44 15.64
N ALA A 70 8.10 6.14 16.76
CA ALA A 70 8.17 4.84 17.40
C ALA A 70 7.47 3.77 16.55
N VAL A 71 6.30 4.10 15.99
CA VAL A 71 5.58 3.23 15.05
C VAL A 71 6.42 2.95 13.79
N ARG A 72 7.04 4.00 13.24
CA ARG A 72 7.93 3.89 12.07
C ARG A 72 9.14 3.00 12.39
N GLY A 73 9.80 3.24 13.53
CA GLY A 73 10.94 2.45 13.99
C GLY A 73 10.59 0.97 14.13
N ARG A 74 9.47 0.67 14.78
CA ARG A 74 8.98 -0.71 14.92
C ARG A 74 8.72 -1.38 13.57
N ASN A 75 8.13 -0.66 12.61
CA ASN A 75 7.87 -1.23 11.28
C ASN A 75 9.18 -1.56 10.53
N LEU A 76 10.17 -0.66 10.61
CA LEU A 76 11.49 -0.85 10.00
C LEU A 76 12.24 -2.03 10.62
N GLU A 77 12.18 -2.19 11.94
CA GLU A 77 12.72 -3.34 12.66
C GLU A 77 12.08 -4.65 12.16
N LEU A 78 10.75 -4.71 12.09
CA LEU A 78 10.02 -5.88 11.59
C LEU A 78 10.32 -6.16 10.11
N MET A 79 10.58 -5.13 9.32
CA MET A 79 11.00 -5.27 7.92
C MET A 79 12.40 -5.88 7.79
N ALA A 80 13.33 -5.47 8.65
CA ALA A 80 14.70 -5.96 8.69
C ALA A 80 14.76 -7.43 9.13
N LYS A 81 13.91 -7.83 10.10
CA LYS A 81 13.78 -9.21 10.60
C LYS A 81 13.24 -10.23 9.58
N GLY A 82 12.98 -9.83 8.34
CA GLY A 82 12.61 -10.79 7.30
C GLY A 82 11.20 -11.36 7.45
N LEU A 83 10.28 -10.66 8.15
CA LEU A 83 8.81 -10.81 8.02
C LEU A 83 8.30 -10.39 6.62
N ARG A 84 9.10 -10.73 5.60
CA ARG A 84 8.95 -10.51 4.16
C ARG A 84 8.47 -11.77 3.45
N ARG A 85 8.54 -12.94 4.11
CA ARG A 85 8.09 -14.21 3.56
C ARG A 85 6.58 -14.36 3.73
N SER A 86 5.83 -13.46 3.11
CA SER A 86 4.53 -13.85 2.59
C SER A 86 4.80 -15.03 1.65
N GLY A 87 4.36 -16.23 2.01
CA GLY A 87 4.54 -17.42 1.16
C GLY A 87 3.89 -17.23 -0.22
N ARG A 88 4.10 -18.18 -1.14
CA ARG A 88 3.54 -18.16 -2.50
C ARG A 88 2.03 -17.85 -2.56
N HIS A 89 1.29 -18.11 -1.48
CA HIS A 89 -0.15 -17.90 -1.36
C HIS A 89 -0.59 -16.51 -0.91
N ALA A 90 0.34 -15.65 -0.47
CA ALA A 90 -0.04 -14.33 0.02
C ALA A 90 -0.80 -13.47 -1.00
N PRO A 91 -0.42 -13.39 -2.29
CA PRO A 91 -1.24 -12.66 -3.27
C PRO A 91 -2.69 -13.13 -3.31
N ARG A 92 -2.92 -14.45 -3.32
CA ARG A 92 -4.27 -15.04 -3.33
C ARG A 92 -5.06 -14.68 -2.09
N TYR A 93 -4.46 -14.77 -0.91
CA TYR A 93 -5.11 -14.37 0.35
C TYR A 93 -5.66 -12.94 0.27
N TRP A 94 -4.84 -11.99 -0.20
CA TRP A 94 -5.28 -10.59 -0.34
C TRP A 94 -6.36 -10.42 -1.39
N GLU A 95 -6.27 -11.12 -2.53
CA GLU A 95 -7.31 -11.11 -3.56
C GLU A 95 -8.64 -11.65 -3.03
N ASP A 96 -8.63 -12.79 -2.34
CA ASP A 96 -9.81 -13.44 -1.78
C ASP A 96 -10.48 -12.56 -0.71
N CYS A 97 -9.69 -11.92 0.17
CA CYS A 97 -10.21 -10.93 1.12
C CYS A 97 -10.90 -9.77 0.41
N CYS A 98 -10.33 -9.28 -0.69
CA CYS A 98 -10.90 -8.17 -1.47
C CYS A 98 -12.21 -8.53 -2.17
N ARG A 99 -12.39 -9.79 -2.59
CA ARG A 99 -13.61 -10.25 -3.26
C ARG A 99 -14.77 -10.54 -2.32
N ARG A 100 -14.51 -10.62 -1.01
CA ARG A 100 -15.52 -10.85 0.04
C ARG A 100 -16.09 -9.56 0.63
N MET A 101 -15.55 -8.40 0.26
CA MET A 101 -16.01 -7.07 0.67
C MET A 101 -16.99 -6.51 -0.35
#